data_AF-A0A8C1KJB4-F1
#
_entry.id   AF-A0A8C1KJB4-F1
#
_cell.length_a   1.000
_cell.length_b   1.000
_cell.length_c   1.000
_cell.angle_alpha   90.00
_cell.angle_beta   90.00
_cell.angle_gamma   90.00
#
_symmetry.space_group_name_H-M   'P 1'
#
loop_
_entity.id
_entity.type
_entity.pdbx_description
1 polymer ?
#
loop_
_entity_poly.entity_id
_entity_poly.type
_entity_poly.pdbx_seq_one_letter_code
_entity_poly.pdbx_strand_id
1 'polypeptide(L)'
;IYIFLSIFLSIDQFMLELDGTDNKSKFGANAILGVSLAVCKAGAAEKGVPLYRHIADLAGNPEVILPVPAFNVINGGSHAGNKLAMQEFMILPVGASSFKEAMRIGAEVYHNLKNVIKEKYGKDATNVGDEGGFAPNILENQEALELLKSAISKAGYTDEIVIGMDVAASEFYRDGKYDLDFKSPDDPDRYISPDELADLYKSFIQDYPVVSIEDPFDQDDWEAWTNFTNSTDIQVVGDDLTVTNPNRIADAVEKKACNCLLLKVNQIGSVTESLQACKMAQSSGWGVMVSHRSGETEDTFIADLVVGLCTGQIKTGAPCRSERLAKYNQILRIEEELGDKAQFAGKNFRNPLN
;
A
#
# COMPACT_ATOMS: atom_id res chain seq x y z
N ILE A 1 23.34 -13.95 -18.74
CA ILE A 1 21.99 -13.77 -18.14
C ILE A 1 21.65 -14.90 -17.17
N TYR A 2 21.61 -16.17 -17.58
CA TYR A 2 21.28 -17.31 -16.69
C TYR A 2 22.20 -17.48 -15.46
N ILE A 3 23.52 -17.30 -15.61
CA ILE A 3 24.49 -17.48 -14.51
C ILE A 3 24.26 -16.49 -13.34
N PHE A 4 23.79 -15.28 -13.61
CA PHE A 4 23.59 -14.27 -12.56
C PHE A 4 22.21 -14.33 -11.92
N LEU A 5 21.18 -14.74 -12.68
CA LEU A 5 19.88 -15.06 -12.09
C LEU A 5 20.03 -16.16 -11.02
N SER A 6 20.87 -17.17 -11.29
CA SER A 6 21.16 -18.22 -10.31
C SER A 6 21.98 -17.73 -9.12
N ILE A 7 22.88 -16.74 -9.30
CA ILE A 7 23.70 -16.20 -8.20
C ILE A 7 22.84 -15.39 -7.22
N PHE A 8 21.98 -14.49 -7.70
CA PHE A 8 21.12 -13.69 -6.80
C PHE A 8 20.24 -14.58 -5.92
N LEU A 9 19.50 -15.51 -6.54
CA LEU A 9 18.65 -16.47 -5.81
C LEU A 9 19.46 -17.33 -4.83
N SER A 10 20.69 -17.70 -5.20
CA SER A 10 21.57 -18.48 -4.31
C SER A 10 22.06 -17.68 -3.10
N ILE A 11 22.19 -16.35 -3.19
CA ILE A 11 22.63 -15.52 -2.07
C ILE A 11 21.51 -15.36 -1.05
N ASP A 12 20.28 -15.05 -1.48
CA ASP A 12 19.14 -15.02 -0.56
C ASP A 12 18.96 -16.38 0.11
N GLN A 13 18.95 -17.48 -0.67
CA GLN A 13 18.84 -18.83 -0.13
C GLN A 13 19.95 -19.16 0.88
N PHE A 14 21.19 -18.78 0.58
CA PHE A 14 22.32 -18.96 1.51
C PHE A 14 22.12 -18.19 2.82
N MET A 15 21.65 -16.94 2.76
CA MET A 15 21.37 -16.15 3.98
C MET A 15 20.24 -16.75 4.81
N LEU A 16 19.19 -17.24 4.15
CA LEU A 16 18.06 -17.92 4.80
C LEU A 16 18.50 -19.21 5.50
N GLU A 17 19.32 -20.03 4.85
CA GLU A 17 19.88 -21.26 5.44
C GLU A 17 20.84 -20.97 6.59
N LEU A 18 21.64 -19.90 6.47
CA LEU A 18 22.58 -19.50 7.51
C LEU A 18 21.88 -18.96 8.77
N ASP A 19 20.76 -18.26 8.59
CA ASP A 19 19.87 -17.89 9.68
C ASP A 19 19.22 -19.15 10.28
N GLY A 20 18.57 -19.97 9.45
CA GLY A 20 18.02 -21.27 9.83
C GLY A 20 16.76 -21.21 10.70
N THR A 21 16.09 -20.06 10.80
CA THR A 21 14.82 -19.90 11.53
C THR A 21 13.69 -19.44 10.61
N ASP A 22 12.47 -19.88 10.88
CA ASP A 22 11.30 -19.57 10.04
C ASP A 22 10.99 -18.06 9.97
N ASN A 23 11.32 -17.32 11.02
CA ASN A 23 11.04 -15.89 11.17
C ASN A 23 12.31 -15.01 11.13
N LYS A 24 13.44 -15.55 10.66
CA LYS A 24 14.71 -14.82 10.55
C LYS A 24 15.18 -14.23 11.89
N SER A 25 14.87 -14.90 13.01
CA SER A 25 15.12 -14.39 14.37
C SER A 25 16.57 -14.50 14.83
N LYS A 26 17.42 -15.28 14.15
CA LYS A 26 18.83 -15.41 14.52
C LYS A 26 19.64 -14.17 14.11
N PHE A 27 19.43 -13.67 12.89
CA PHE A 27 20.09 -12.46 12.40
C PHE A 27 19.22 -11.22 12.39
N GLY A 28 17.90 -11.41 12.38
CA GLY A 28 16.92 -10.36 12.14
C GLY A 28 16.64 -10.19 10.64
N ALA A 29 15.36 -10.12 10.28
CA ALA A 29 14.92 -9.87 8.90
C ALA A 29 15.50 -8.58 8.31
N ASN A 30 15.75 -7.57 9.15
CA ASN A 30 16.40 -6.32 8.77
C ASN A 30 17.85 -6.49 8.28
N ALA A 31 18.63 -7.39 8.91
CA ALA A 31 20.01 -7.66 8.50
C ALA A 31 20.06 -8.37 7.15
N ILE A 32 19.22 -9.41 6.99
CA ILE A 32 19.13 -10.20 5.75
C ILE A 32 18.64 -9.31 4.60
N LEU A 33 17.59 -8.53 4.83
CA LEU A 33 17.00 -7.68 3.81
C LEU A 33 17.99 -6.63 3.30
N GLY A 34 18.77 -6.00 4.19
CA GLY A 34 19.75 -5.00 3.78
C GLY A 34 20.77 -5.55 2.76
N VAL A 35 21.26 -6.76 3.00
CA VAL A 35 22.16 -7.45 2.06
C VAL A 35 21.40 -7.85 0.78
N SER A 36 20.20 -8.42 0.91
CA SER A 36 19.37 -8.83 -0.23
C SER A 36 19.11 -7.67 -1.21
N LEU A 37 18.72 -6.50 -0.70
CA LEU A 37 18.50 -5.29 -1.50
C LEU A 37 19.79 -4.80 -2.17
N ALA A 38 20.91 -4.79 -1.44
CA ALA A 38 22.20 -4.36 -1.96
C ALA A 38 22.71 -5.28 -3.09
N VAL A 39 22.53 -6.60 -2.94
CA VAL A 39 22.88 -7.59 -3.96
C VAL A 39 22.00 -7.44 -5.20
N CYS A 40 20.70 -7.16 -5.03
CA CYS A 40 19.81 -6.87 -6.16
C CYS A 40 20.27 -5.62 -6.96
N LYS A 41 20.65 -4.55 -6.25
CA LYS A 41 21.24 -3.33 -6.85
C LYS A 41 22.56 -3.62 -7.58
N ALA A 42 23.47 -4.37 -6.96
CA ALA A 42 24.72 -4.77 -7.58
C ALA A 42 24.50 -5.65 -8.82
N GLY A 43 23.50 -6.54 -8.77
CA GLY A 43 23.10 -7.39 -9.90
C GLY A 43 22.58 -6.59 -11.09
N ALA A 44 21.87 -5.47 -10.86
CA ALA A 44 21.47 -4.54 -11.92
C ALA A 44 22.68 -3.84 -12.55
N ALA A 45 23.58 -3.31 -11.71
CA ALA A 45 24.79 -2.61 -12.16
C ALA A 45 25.72 -3.51 -12.98
N GLU A 46 25.94 -4.76 -12.54
CA GLU A 46 26.75 -5.75 -13.26
C GLU A 46 26.15 -6.11 -14.64
N LYS A 47 24.82 -6.18 -14.73
CA LYS A 47 24.13 -6.38 -16.02
C LYS A 47 24.14 -5.13 -16.91
N GLY A 48 24.52 -3.97 -16.39
CA GLY A 48 24.44 -2.70 -17.10
C GLY A 48 23.01 -2.26 -17.41
N VAL A 49 22.04 -2.62 -16.56
CA VAL A 49 20.62 -2.25 -16.73
C VAL A 49 20.08 -1.50 -15.50
N PRO A 50 19.03 -0.68 -15.65
CA PRO A 50 18.33 -0.08 -14.51
C PRO A 50 17.76 -1.14 -13.55
N LEU A 51 17.58 -0.75 -12.28
CA LEU A 51 17.13 -1.69 -11.24
C LEU A 51 15.73 -2.26 -11.54
N TYR A 52 14.76 -1.44 -11.95
CA TYR A 52 13.43 -1.95 -12.34
C TYR A 52 13.50 -3.01 -13.45
N ARG A 53 14.45 -2.87 -14.39
CA ARG A 53 14.64 -3.84 -15.48
C ARG A 53 15.26 -5.13 -14.96
N HIS A 54 16.23 -5.02 -14.04
CA HIS A 54 16.79 -6.19 -13.36
C HIS A 54 15.71 -6.95 -12.57
N ILE A 55 14.86 -6.24 -11.84
CA ILE A 55 13.73 -6.82 -11.09
C ILE A 55 12.72 -7.47 -12.04
N ALA A 56 12.38 -6.81 -13.15
CA ALA A 56 11.50 -7.38 -14.17
C ALA A 56 12.06 -8.69 -14.76
N ASP A 57 13.37 -8.78 -15.01
CA ASP A 57 14.00 -10.03 -15.43
C ASP A 57 13.90 -11.13 -14.38
N LEU A 58 14.08 -10.79 -13.09
CA LEU A 58 13.94 -11.74 -11.97
C LEU A 58 12.50 -12.24 -11.83
N ALA A 59 11.53 -11.36 -12.04
CA ALA A 59 10.10 -11.65 -12.00
C ALA A 59 9.59 -12.38 -13.27
N GLY A 60 10.35 -12.33 -14.36
CA GLY A 60 9.94 -12.90 -15.66
C GLY A 60 9.01 -11.99 -16.48
N ASN A 61 9.01 -10.68 -16.19
CA ASN A 61 8.16 -9.69 -16.86
C ASN A 61 8.89 -9.13 -18.10
N PRO A 62 8.40 -9.34 -19.33
CA PRO A 62 9.07 -8.84 -20.54
C PRO A 62 8.93 -7.31 -20.67
N GLU A 63 7.76 -6.76 -20.34
CA GLU A 63 7.46 -5.34 -20.30
C GLU A 63 7.33 -4.86 -18.86
N VAL A 64 7.27 -3.53 -18.68
CA VAL A 64 7.09 -2.90 -17.37
C VAL A 64 5.93 -1.91 -17.39
N ILE A 65 5.29 -1.73 -16.24
CA ILE A 65 4.14 -0.84 -16.09
C ILE A 65 4.36 0.12 -14.92
N LEU A 66 4.02 1.39 -15.13
CA LEU A 66 4.01 2.42 -14.11
C LEU A 66 2.73 2.31 -13.26
N PRO A 67 2.87 2.38 -11.93
CA PRO A 67 1.76 2.15 -11.02
C PRO A 67 0.87 3.38 -10.85
N VAL A 68 -0.39 3.19 -10.47
CA VAL A 68 -1.19 4.24 -9.83
C VAL A 68 -0.65 4.48 -8.41
N PRO A 69 -0.28 5.71 -8.04
CA PRO A 69 0.09 6.04 -6.67
C PRO A 69 -1.16 6.15 -5.78
N ALA A 70 -1.18 5.40 -4.68
CA ALA A 70 -2.10 5.57 -3.57
C ALA A 70 -1.48 6.55 -2.56
N PHE A 71 -1.95 7.80 -2.57
CA PHE A 71 -1.41 8.84 -1.71
C PHE A 71 -2.15 8.89 -0.39
N ASN A 72 -1.48 8.55 0.72
CA ASN A 72 -2.03 8.67 2.06
C ASN A 72 -2.11 10.15 2.49
N VAL A 73 -3.29 10.77 2.38
CA VAL A 73 -3.44 12.24 2.50
C VAL A 73 -4.12 12.69 3.80
N ILE A 74 -4.80 11.78 4.51
CA ILE A 74 -5.25 11.98 5.90
C ILE A 74 -4.80 10.77 6.72
N ASN A 75 -4.12 11.04 7.83
CA ASN A 75 -3.68 10.03 8.79
C ASN A 75 -4.61 9.98 10.00
N GLY A 76 -4.97 8.76 10.40
CA GLY A 76 -5.61 8.43 11.67
C GLY A 76 -4.87 7.28 12.34
N GLY A 77 -5.62 6.43 13.07
CA GLY A 77 -5.09 5.25 13.74
C GLY A 77 -3.85 5.53 14.57
N SER A 78 -2.89 4.61 14.52
CA SER A 78 -1.60 4.68 15.22
C SER A 78 -0.60 5.67 14.58
N HIS A 79 -0.91 6.21 13.39
CA HIS A 79 -0.05 7.15 12.65
C HIS A 79 -0.31 8.63 12.98
N ALA A 80 -1.31 8.94 13.82
CA ALA A 80 -1.69 10.31 14.14
C ALA A 80 -2.26 10.48 15.55
N GLY A 81 -1.87 11.58 16.21
CA GLY A 81 -2.38 12.00 17.52
C GLY A 81 -3.78 12.64 17.48
N ASN A 82 -4.71 12.07 16.71
CA ASN A 82 -6.13 12.45 16.64
C ASN A 82 -7.01 11.32 17.18
N LYS A 83 -8.34 11.43 17.08
CA LYS A 83 -9.28 10.39 17.50
C LYS A 83 -9.65 9.38 16.41
N LEU A 84 -9.50 9.75 15.14
CA LEU A 84 -9.82 8.96 13.96
C LEU A 84 -9.22 7.55 14.06
N ALA A 85 -10.06 6.51 14.07
CA ALA A 85 -9.59 5.15 14.27
C ALA A 85 -8.92 4.54 13.04
N MET A 86 -9.48 4.73 11.84
CA MET A 86 -8.89 4.20 10.61
C MET A 86 -7.59 4.92 10.27
N GLN A 87 -6.60 4.17 9.80
CA GLN A 87 -5.21 4.61 9.74
C GLN A 87 -4.90 5.53 8.55
N GLU A 88 -5.42 5.22 7.37
CA GLU A 88 -5.06 5.91 6.14
C GLU A 88 -6.28 6.17 5.27
N PHE A 89 -6.40 7.40 4.77
CA PHE A 89 -7.35 7.76 3.72
C PHE A 89 -6.57 8.24 2.51
N MET A 90 -6.62 7.43 1.46
CA MET A 90 -5.80 7.57 0.27
C MET A 90 -6.59 8.10 -0.91
N ILE A 91 -5.93 8.89 -1.76
CA ILE A 91 -6.44 9.23 -3.09
C ILE A 91 -5.63 8.52 -4.17
N LEU A 92 -6.32 7.99 -5.17
CA LEU A 92 -5.74 7.26 -6.30
C LEU A 92 -6.20 7.95 -7.60
N PRO A 93 -5.31 8.65 -8.33
CA PRO A 93 -5.63 9.34 -9.58
C PRO A 93 -5.65 8.35 -10.76
N VAL A 94 -6.59 7.41 -10.73
CA VAL A 94 -6.73 6.32 -11.73
C VAL A 94 -7.08 6.81 -13.13
N GLY A 95 -7.62 8.02 -13.26
CA GLY A 95 -8.00 8.61 -14.54
C GLY A 95 -6.89 9.39 -15.25
N ALA A 96 -5.74 9.59 -14.59
CA ALA A 96 -4.57 10.22 -15.21
C ALA A 96 -4.06 9.44 -16.43
N SER A 97 -3.47 10.14 -17.40
CA SER A 97 -2.90 9.53 -18.61
C SER A 97 -1.46 9.03 -18.44
N SER A 98 -0.79 9.45 -17.37
CA SER A 98 0.62 9.18 -17.08
C SER A 98 0.89 9.23 -15.58
N PHE A 99 2.01 8.67 -15.13
CA PHE A 99 2.43 8.78 -13.74
C PHE A 99 2.74 10.24 -13.36
N LYS A 100 3.36 11.01 -14.25
CA LYS A 100 3.59 12.45 -14.09
C LYS A 100 2.29 13.22 -13.87
N GLU A 101 1.25 12.92 -14.63
CA GLU A 101 -0.05 13.54 -14.43
C GLU A 101 -0.70 13.09 -13.12
N ALA A 102 -0.63 11.80 -12.78
CA ALA A 102 -1.09 11.28 -11.50
C ALA A 102 -0.44 11.99 -10.31
N MET A 103 0.87 12.20 -10.34
CA MET A 103 1.62 12.95 -9.33
C MET A 103 1.14 14.40 -9.20
N ARG A 104 0.92 15.08 -10.33
CA ARG A 104 0.41 16.46 -10.35
C ARG A 104 -0.99 16.53 -9.73
N ILE A 105 -1.90 15.68 -10.18
CA ILE A 105 -3.28 15.59 -9.68
C ILE A 105 -3.28 15.32 -8.15
N GLY A 106 -2.53 14.32 -7.69
CA GLY A 106 -2.43 14.00 -6.27
C GLY A 106 -1.89 15.15 -5.42
N ALA A 107 -0.85 15.84 -5.90
CA ALA A 107 -0.30 17.01 -5.21
C ALA A 107 -1.26 18.21 -5.16
N GLU A 108 -1.99 18.47 -6.24
CA GLU A 108 -3.00 19.54 -6.30
C GLU A 108 -4.17 19.27 -5.34
N VAL A 109 -4.64 18.02 -5.26
CA VAL A 109 -5.67 17.63 -4.27
C VAL A 109 -5.13 17.72 -2.85
N TYR A 110 -3.91 17.26 -2.59
CA TYR A 110 -3.29 17.37 -1.26
C TYR A 110 -3.18 18.82 -0.78
N HIS A 111 -2.78 19.76 -1.67
CA HIS A 111 -2.75 21.18 -1.33
C HIS A 111 -4.15 21.79 -1.12
N ASN A 112 -5.15 21.37 -1.90
CA ASN A 112 -6.54 21.79 -1.68
C ASN A 112 -7.09 21.24 -0.36
N LEU A 113 -6.79 19.98 -0.04
CA LEU A 113 -7.16 19.35 1.22
C LEU A 113 -6.59 20.11 2.42
N LYS A 114 -5.33 20.56 2.34
CA LYS A 114 -4.73 21.43 3.36
C LYS A 114 -5.59 22.67 3.62
N ASN A 115 -6.07 23.30 2.56
CA ASN A 115 -6.90 24.51 2.66
C ASN A 115 -8.28 24.21 3.24
N VAL A 116 -8.92 23.11 2.81
CA VAL A 116 -10.21 22.64 3.35
C VAL A 116 -10.10 22.37 4.85
N ILE A 117 -9.08 21.62 5.27
CA ILE A 117 -8.84 21.31 6.69
C ILE A 117 -8.55 22.58 7.47
N LYS A 118 -7.70 23.47 6.95
CA LYS A 118 -7.37 24.75 7.61
C LYS A 118 -8.60 25.63 7.80
N GLU A 119 -9.50 25.66 6.82
CA GLU A 119 -10.74 26.44 6.86
C GLU A 119 -11.70 25.89 7.92
N LYS A 120 -11.85 24.56 7.99
CA LYS A 120 -12.81 23.90 8.89
C LYS A 120 -12.30 23.71 10.33
N TYR A 121 -11.04 23.35 10.50
CA TYR A 121 -10.46 22.94 11.79
C TYR A 121 -9.31 23.83 12.27
N GLY A 122 -8.97 24.87 11.50
CA GLY A 122 -7.88 25.79 11.83
C GLY A 122 -6.50 25.28 11.39
N LYS A 123 -5.51 26.17 11.51
CA LYS A 123 -4.13 25.92 11.03
C LYS A 123 -3.46 24.72 11.72
N ASP A 124 -3.78 24.47 12.99
CA ASP A 124 -3.08 23.47 13.80
C ASP A 124 -3.46 22.03 13.38
N ALA A 125 -4.60 21.88 12.70
CA ALA A 125 -5.05 20.63 12.08
C ALA A 125 -4.32 20.30 10.75
N THR A 126 -3.46 21.19 10.25
CA THR A 126 -2.71 20.98 9.00
C THR A 126 -1.27 20.53 9.20
N ASN A 127 -0.92 20.13 10.42
CA ASN A 127 0.28 19.34 10.67
C ASN A 127 0.10 17.95 10.06
N VAL A 128 1.23 17.29 9.78
CA VAL A 128 1.25 16.00 9.10
C VAL A 128 1.63 14.89 10.06
N GLY A 129 1.09 13.69 9.83
CA GLY A 129 1.48 12.46 10.52
C GLY A 129 2.80 11.90 9.98
N ASP A 130 3.09 10.65 10.34
CA ASP A 130 4.34 9.97 10.00
C ASP A 130 4.54 9.84 8.48
N GLU A 131 3.45 9.65 7.73
CA GLU A 131 3.48 9.42 6.29
C GLU A 131 3.18 10.65 5.44
N GLY A 132 3.09 11.82 6.10
CA GLY A 132 2.91 13.10 5.43
C GLY A 132 1.46 13.49 5.16
N GLY A 133 0.47 12.66 5.47
CA GLY A 133 -0.94 13.01 5.42
C GLY A 133 -1.32 13.95 6.57
N PHE A 134 -2.40 14.73 6.42
CA PHE A 134 -2.86 15.61 7.49
C PHE A 134 -3.47 14.83 8.65
N ALA A 135 -3.32 15.35 9.87
CA ALA A 135 -3.87 14.75 11.09
C ALA A 135 -4.92 15.65 11.75
N PRO A 136 -6.08 15.93 11.11
CA PRO A 136 -7.13 16.72 11.74
C PRO A 136 -7.70 15.99 12.96
N ASN A 137 -8.13 16.76 13.96
CA ASN A 137 -8.73 16.21 15.18
C ASN A 137 -10.20 15.83 14.97
N ILE A 138 -10.43 14.82 14.13
CA ILE A 138 -11.74 14.23 13.84
C ILE A 138 -11.83 12.83 14.46
N LEU A 139 -13.05 12.39 14.75
CA LEU A 139 -13.36 11.04 15.26
C LEU A 139 -14.00 10.20 14.16
N GLU A 140 -15.04 10.74 13.52
CA GLU A 140 -15.81 10.03 12.51
C GLU A 140 -15.02 9.78 11.22
N ASN A 141 -14.92 8.52 10.81
CA ASN A 141 -14.24 8.13 9.57
C ASN A 141 -14.94 8.72 8.32
N GLN A 142 -16.26 8.88 8.38
CA GLN A 142 -17.04 9.54 7.32
C GLN A 142 -16.62 11.00 7.10
N GLU A 143 -16.24 11.71 8.16
CA GLU A 143 -15.79 13.10 8.04
C GLU A 143 -14.47 13.18 7.26
N ALA A 144 -13.57 12.21 7.40
CA ALA A 144 -12.36 12.14 6.57
C ALA A 144 -12.70 11.98 5.08
N LEU A 145 -13.68 11.12 4.74
CA LEU A 145 -14.15 10.93 3.36
C LEU A 145 -14.83 12.19 2.79
N GLU A 146 -15.60 12.91 3.60
CA GLU A 146 -16.19 14.20 3.19
C GLU A 146 -15.12 15.28 2.92
N LEU A 147 -14.05 15.33 3.73
CA LEU A 147 -12.91 16.23 3.48
C LEU A 147 -12.22 15.89 2.15
N LEU A 148 -12.01 14.61 1.86
CA LEU A 148 -11.43 14.18 0.58
C LEU A 148 -12.33 14.54 -0.59
N LYS A 149 -13.63 14.23 -0.51
CA LYS A 149 -14.63 14.58 -1.54
C LYS A 149 -14.63 16.08 -1.83
N SER A 150 -14.60 16.91 -0.78
CA SER A 150 -14.50 18.37 -0.93
C SER A 150 -13.20 18.81 -1.60
N ALA A 151 -12.06 18.24 -1.18
CA ALA A 151 -10.76 18.58 -1.75
C ALA A 151 -10.61 18.18 -3.21
N ILE A 152 -11.06 16.98 -3.58
CA ILE A 152 -11.08 16.46 -4.95
C ILE A 152 -11.95 17.36 -5.84
N SER A 153 -13.15 17.71 -5.36
CA SER A 153 -14.06 18.60 -6.09
C SER A 153 -13.48 20.00 -6.27
N LYS A 154 -12.90 20.60 -5.21
CA LYS A 154 -12.26 21.93 -5.29
C LYS A 154 -11.06 21.94 -6.24
N ALA A 155 -10.35 20.83 -6.37
CA ALA A 155 -9.24 20.68 -7.31
C ALA A 155 -9.70 20.40 -8.76
N GLY A 156 -10.96 20.03 -8.98
CA GLY A 156 -11.52 19.78 -10.31
C GLY A 156 -11.29 18.36 -10.85
N TYR A 157 -11.04 17.37 -9.98
CA TYR A 157 -10.66 15.99 -10.37
C TYR A 157 -11.66 14.91 -9.95
N THR A 158 -12.95 15.25 -9.82
CA THR A 158 -14.00 14.33 -9.36
C THR A 158 -14.05 13.03 -10.17
N ASP A 159 -13.87 13.10 -11.50
CA ASP A 159 -13.97 11.94 -12.38
C ASP A 159 -12.64 11.19 -12.56
N GLU A 160 -11.54 11.73 -12.03
CA GLU A 160 -10.17 11.21 -12.23
C GLU A 160 -9.61 10.50 -10.98
N ILE A 161 -10.21 10.72 -9.81
CA ILE A 161 -9.73 10.21 -8.53
C ILE A 161 -10.76 9.30 -7.88
N VAL A 162 -10.26 8.19 -7.37
CA VAL A 162 -10.96 7.28 -6.46
C VAL A 162 -10.26 7.24 -5.10
N ILE A 163 -10.91 6.67 -4.10
CA ILE A 163 -10.43 6.61 -2.72
C ILE A 163 -10.00 5.18 -2.37
N GLY A 164 -8.89 5.07 -1.65
CA GLY A 164 -8.45 3.87 -0.97
C GLY A 164 -8.42 4.12 0.54
N MET A 165 -8.55 3.07 1.34
CA MET A 165 -8.48 3.16 2.80
C MET A 165 -7.59 2.05 3.33
N ASP A 166 -6.75 2.36 4.31
CA ASP A 166 -6.17 1.36 5.21
C ASP A 166 -6.79 1.57 6.59
N VAL A 167 -7.54 0.57 7.00
CA VAL A 167 -8.29 0.58 8.25
C VAL A 167 -7.35 0.22 9.40
N ALA A 168 -6.43 -0.72 9.20
CA ALA A 168 -5.60 -1.35 10.24
C ALA A 168 -6.44 -1.86 11.43
N ALA A 169 -7.50 -2.63 11.15
CA ALA A 169 -8.51 -2.98 12.16
C ALA A 169 -7.97 -3.77 13.35
N SER A 170 -6.88 -4.51 13.18
CA SER A 170 -6.18 -5.22 14.26
C SER A 170 -5.80 -4.28 15.43
N GLU A 171 -5.49 -3.01 15.16
CA GLU A 171 -5.09 -2.03 16.19
C GLU A 171 -6.23 -1.71 17.18
N PHE A 172 -7.48 -1.84 16.72
CA PHE A 172 -8.67 -1.55 17.49
C PHE A 172 -9.62 -2.74 17.65
N TYR A 173 -9.15 -3.95 17.35
CA TYR A 173 -9.84 -5.18 17.68
C TYR A 173 -9.80 -5.45 19.19
N ARG A 174 -10.95 -5.71 19.79
CA ARG A 174 -11.13 -5.93 21.23
C ARG A 174 -12.18 -7.02 21.45
N ASP A 175 -11.76 -8.15 22.04
CA ASP A 175 -12.65 -9.22 22.49
C ASP A 175 -13.71 -9.69 21.45
N GLY A 176 -13.32 -9.87 20.18
CA GLY A 176 -14.25 -10.27 19.11
C GLY A 176 -15.02 -9.13 18.45
N LYS A 177 -14.73 -7.88 18.82
CA LYS A 177 -15.37 -6.66 18.33
C LYS A 177 -14.34 -5.59 17.96
N TYR A 178 -14.80 -4.42 17.55
CA TYR A 178 -13.97 -3.32 17.08
C TYR A 178 -14.31 -1.99 17.78
N ASP A 179 -13.29 -1.28 18.25
CA ASP A 179 -13.41 0.00 18.93
C ASP A 179 -13.01 1.18 18.03
N LEU A 180 -14.00 1.83 17.40
CA LEU A 180 -13.75 2.99 16.53
C LEU A 180 -13.34 4.28 17.26
N ASP A 181 -13.15 4.26 18.58
CA ASP A 181 -12.57 5.34 19.38
C ASP A 181 -11.47 4.82 20.33
N PHE A 182 -10.71 3.78 19.91
CA PHE A 182 -9.68 3.09 20.72
C PHE A 182 -8.57 3.98 21.33
N LYS A 183 -8.44 5.22 20.85
CA LYS A 183 -7.48 6.22 21.36
C LYS A 183 -8.04 7.03 22.53
N SER A 184 -9.33 6.95 22.79
CA SER A 184 -9.99 7.46 23.99
C SER A 184 -9.98 6.40 25.10
N PRO A 185 -10.25 6.77 26.37
CA PRO A 185 -10.41 5.79 27.44
C PRO A 185 -11.37 4.67 27.04
N ASP A 186 -11.03 3.46 27.47
CA ASP A 186 -11.72 2.24 27.05
C ASP A 186 -13.19 2.19 27.51
N ASP A 187 -14.08 1.77 26.60
CA ASP A 187 -15.52 1.68 26.83
C ASP A 187 -16.14 0.55 25.99
N PRO A 188 -16.28 -0.68 26.54
CA PRO A 188 -16.80 -1.83 25.80
C PRO A 188 -18.23 -1.69 25.24
N ASP A 189 -19.03 -0.75 25.75
CA ASP A 189 -20.41 -0.52 25.29
C ASP A 189 -20.46 0.12 23.90
N ARG A 190 -19.36 0.76 23.44
CA ARG A 190 -19.26 1.36 22.10
C ARG A 190 -18.69 0.43 21.04
N TYR A 191 -18.21 -0.76 21.45
CA TYR A 191 -17.60 -1.70 20.52
C TYR A 191 -18.64 -2.26 19.55
N ILE A 192 -18.31 -2.26 18.27
CA ILE A 192 -19.17 -2.77 17.21
C ILE A 192 -18.72 -4.16 16.76
N SER A 193 -19.67 -4.99 16.34
CA SER A 193 -19.42 -6.31 15.79
C SER A 193 -18.76 -6.26 14.40
N PRO A 194 -18.17 -7.37 13.92
CA PRO A 194 -17.66 -7.47 12.56
C PRO A 194 -18.73 -7.14 11.49
N ASP A 195 -19.98 -7.57 11.71
CA ASP A 195 -21.09 -7.30 10.78
C ASP A 195 -21.45 -5.80 10.73
N GLU A 196 -21.51 -5.14 11.88
CA GLU A 196 -21.75 -3.68 11.94
C GLU A 196 -20.62 -2.90 11.27
N LEU A 197 -19.37 -3.35 11.43
CA LEU A 197 -18.21 -2.75 10.77
C LEU A 197 -18.24 -2.99 9.24
N ALA A 198 -18.62 -4.19 8.80
CA ALA A 198 -18.82 -4.49 7.38
C ALA A 198 -19.90 -3.61 6.74
N ASP A 199 -21.01 -3.40 7.44
CA ASP A 199 -22.09 -2.52 6.97
C ASP A 199 -21.67 -1.05 6.91
N LEU A 200 -20.83 -0.61 7.85
CA LEU A 200 -20.19 0.71 7.77
C LEU A 200 -19.34 0.83 6.49
N TYR A 201 -18.50 -0.15 6.17
CA TYR A 201 -17.73 -0.13 4.92
C TYR A 201 -18.59 -0.13 3.67
N LYS A 202 -19.68 -0.90 3.64
CA LYS A 202 -20.62 -0.89 2.51
C LYS A 202 -21.24 0.49 2.32
N SER A 203 -21.56 1.19 3.40
CA SER A 203 -22.04 2.58 3.31
C SER A 203 -20.97 3.51 2.70
N PHE A 204 -19.69 3.33 3.05
CA PHE A 204 -18.62 4.12 2.45
C PHE A 204 -18.44 3.83 0.95
N ILE A 205 -18.53 2.57 0.54
CA ILE A 205 -18.47 2.16 -0.87
C ILE A 205 -19.67 2.71 -1.67
N GLN A 206 -20.84 2.81 -1.04
CA GLN A 206 -22.04 3.35 -1.67
C GLN A 206 -21.99 4.88 -1.83
N ASP A 207 -21.52 5.60 -0.81
CA ASP A 207 -21.64 7.05 -0.73
C ASP A 207 -20.41 7.82 -1.26
N TYR A 208 -19.27 7.12 -1.39
CA TYR A 208 -17.98 7.68 -1.81
C TYR A 208 -17.33 6.78 -2.88
N PRO A 209 -16.41 7.31 -3.71
CA PRO A 209 -15.72 6.52 -4.74
C PRO A 209 -14.61 5.63 -4.14
N VAL A 210 -14.93 4.88 -3.08
CA VAL A 210 -14.00 3.94 -2.43
C VAL A 210 -13.88 2.68 -3.28
N VAL A 211 -12.66 2.37 -3.71
CA VAL A 211 -12.37 1.22 -4.59
C VAL A 211 -11.37 0.24 -4.00
N SER A 212 -10.77 0.57 -2.86
CA SER A 212 -9.81 -0.29 -2.17
C SER A 212 -9.92 -0.12 -0.66
N ILE A 213 -10.07 -1.21 0.08
CA ILE A 213 -10.01 -1.22 1.55
C ILE A 213 -8.97 -2.26 1.98
N GLU A 214 -7.98 -1.82 2.73
CA GLU A 214 -6.92 -2.61 3.35
C GLU A 214 -7.23 -2.87 4.82
N ASP A 215 -6.95 -4.09 5.27
CA ASP A 215 -7.15 -4.58 6.64
C ASP A 215 -8.50 -4.18 7.29
N PRO A 216 -9.65 -4.47 6.64
CA PRO A 216 -10.97 -4.16 7.18
C PRO A 216 -11.30 -4.88 8.49
N PHE A 217 -10.62 -5.98 8.80
CA PHE A 217 -10.83 -6.77 10.02
C PHE A 217 -9.49 -7.20 10.61
N ASP A 218 -9.54 -7.68 11.85
CA ASP A 218 -8.36 -8.21 12.54
C ASP A 218 -7.66 -9.31 11.71
N GLN A 219 -6.34 -9.39 11.86
CA GLN A 219 -5.48 -10.33 11.13
C GLN A 219 -5.88 -11.81 11.27
N ASP A 220 -6.62 -12.19 12.31
CA ASP A 220 -7.09 -13.57 12.53
C ASP A 220 -8.63 -13.72 12.44
N ASP A 221 -9.39 -12.66 12.14
CA ASP A 221 -10.85 -12.68 11.95
C ASP A 221 -11.26 -13.14 10.53
N TRP A 222 -10.78 -14.33 10.16
CA TRP A 222 -10.93 -14.91 8.81
C TRP A 222 -12.36 -14.95 8.29
N GLU A 223 -13.34 -15.17 9.18
CA GLU A 223 -14.75 -15.24 8.81
C GLU A 223 -15.27 -13.86 8.34
N ALA A 224 -14.94 -12.79 9.08
CA ALA A 224 -15.32 -11.43 8.69
C ALA A 224 -14.68 -11.02 7.35
N TRP A 225 -13.39 -11.32 7.15
CA TRP A 225 -12.70 -11.11 5.88
C TRP A 225 -13.40 -11.81 4.71
N THR A 226 -13.66 -13.11 4.81
CA THR A 226 -14.32 -13.89 3.76
C THR A 226 -15.74 -13.37 3.50
N ASN A 227 -16.51 -13.06 4.54
CA ASN A 227 -17.88 -12.56 4.39
C ASN A 227 -17.91 -11.20 3.68
N PHE A 228 -17.05 -10.27 4.08
CA PHE A 228 -16.98 -8.95 3.48
C PHE A 228 -16.48 -9.00 2.03
N THR A 229 -15.39 -9.72 1.76
CA THR A 229 -14.83 -9.86 0.40
C THR A 229 -15.82 -10.49 -0.57
N ASN A 230 -16.67 -11.43 -0.13
CA ASN A 230 -17.74 -11.97 -0.97
C ASN A 230 -18.93 -11.01 -1.17
N SER A 231 -19.03 -9.94 -0.38
CA SER A 231 -20.14 -8.98 -0.42
C SER A 231 -19.84 -7.72 -1.25
N THR A 232 -18.63 -7.60 -1.81
CA THR A 232 -18.20 -6.41 -2.55
C THR A 232 -17.31 -6.76 -3.74
N ASP A 233 -17.33 -5.91 -4.77
CA ASP A 233 -16.49 -6.06 -5.97
C ASP A 233 -15.21 -5.21 -5.92
N ILE A 234 -15.04 -4.39 -4.86
CA ILE A 234 -13.86 -3.54 -4.72
C ILE A 234 -12.59 -4.35 -4.47
N GLN A 235 -11.44 -3.67 -4.47
CA GLN A 235 -10.21 -4.27 -4.00
C GLN A 235 -10.25 -4.41 -2.46
N VAL A 236 -9.97 -5.61 -1.95
CA VAL A 236 -9.76 -5.88 -0.52
C VAL A 236 -8.32 -6.33 -0.36
N VAL A 237 -7.52 -5.56 0.39
CA VAL A 237 -6.08 -5.73 0.50
C VAL A 237 -5.74 -6.38 1.85
N GLY A 238 -5.00 -7.49 1.83
CA GLY A 238 -4.44 -8.10 3.03
C GLY A 238 -3.04 -7.59 3.30
N ASP A 239 -2.84 -6.89 4.42
CA ASP A 239 -1.55 -6.47 4.96
C ASP A 239 -1.17 -7.32 6.18
N ASP A 240 -1.66 -7.00 7.38
CA ASP A 240 -1.39 -7.80 8.59
C ASP A 240 -2.01 -9.19 8.51
N LEU A 241 -3.10 -9.35 7.74
CA LEU A 241 -3.66 -10.67 7.43
C LEU A 241 -2.63 -11.59 6.77
N THR A 242 -1.79 -11.07 5.89
CA THR A 242 -0.91 -11.88 5.03
C THR A 242 0.57 -11.73 5.38
N VAL A 243 0.98 -10.60 5.96
CA VAL A 243 2.35 -10.20 6.32
C VAL A 243 3.40 -10.56 5.26
N THR A 244 3.05 -10.44 3.98
CA THR A 244 3.88 -10.86 2.84
C THR A 244 4.40 -12.33 2.98
N ASN A 245 3.70 -13.16 3.75
CA ASN A 245 4.10 -14.53 4.09
C ASN A 245 3.37 -15.54 3.19
N PRO A 246 4.10 -16.38 2.43
CA PRO A 246 3.48 -17.34 1.51
C PRO A 246 2.44 -18.28 2.13
N ASN A 247 2.60 -18.69 3.40
CA ASN A 247 1.63 -19.56 4.05
C ASN A 247 0.31 -18.83 4.32
N ARG A 248 0.37 -17.61 4.86
CA ARG A 248 -0.84 -16.81 5.11
C ARG A 248 -1.50 -16.34 3.82
N ILE A 249 -0.71 -16.07 2.77
CA ILE A 249 -1.24 -15.81 1.42
C ILE A 249 -2.00 -17.03 0.91
N ALA A 250 -1.45 -18.24 1.04
CA ALA A 250 -2.13 -19.46 0.62
C ALA A 250 -3.45 -19.68 1.37
N ASP A 251 -3.45 -19.50 2.70
CA ASP A 251 -4.66 -19.59 3.53
C ASP A 251 -5.72 -18.56 3.10
N ALA A 252 -5.29 -17.32 2.85
CA ALA A 252 -6.17 -16.23 2.43
C ALA A 252 -6.75 -16.44 1.03
N VAL A 253 -5.98 -17.03 0.11
CA VAL A 253 -6.47 -17.47 -1.20
C VAL A 253 -7.50 -18.58 -1.06
N GLU A 254 -7.22 -19.61 -0.26
CA GLU A 254 -8.15 -20.74 -0.04
C GLU A 254 -9.48 -20.25 0.55
N LYS A 255 -9.41 -19.37 1.54
CA LYS A 255 -10.59 -18.81 2.22
C LYS A 255 -11.29 -17.70 1.45
N LYS A 256 -10.70 -17.23 0.34
CA LYS A 256 -11.15 -16.03 -0.41
C LYS A 256 -11.30 -14.82 0.52
N ALA A 257 -10.35 -14.67 1.43
CA ALA A 257 -10.39 -13.67 2.49
C ALA A 257 -10.15 -12.25 1.94
N CYS A 258 -9.31 -12.11 0.92
CA CYS A 258 -9.06 -10.84 0.24
C CYS A 258 -8.77 -11.09 -1.25
N ASN A 259 -8.50 -10.03 -2.02
CA ASN A 259 -8.22 -10.12 -3.46
C ASN A 259 -7.04 -9.25 -3.93
N CYS A 260 -6.25 -8.75 -2.98
CA CYS A 260 -5.01 -8.02 -3.22
C CYS A 260 -4.05 -8.25 -2.05
N LEU A 261 -2.76 -8.39 -2.36
CA LEU A 261 -1.67 -8.46 -1.39
C LEU A 261 -1.07 -7.06 -1.19
N LEU A 262 -0.92 -6.62 0.06
CA LEU A 262 0.04 -5.56 0.36
C LEU A 262 1.44 -6.16 0.50
N LEU A 263 2.35 -5.76 -0.38
CA LEU A 263 3.70 -6.31 -0.42
C LEU A 263 4.69 -5.39 0.28
N LYS A 264 5.14 -5.80 1.47
CA LYS A 264 6.18 -5.14 2.26
C LYS A 264 7.39 -6.06 2.35
N VAL A 265 8.45 -5.71 1.61
CA VAL A 265 9.67 -6.55 1.52
C VAL A 265 10.30 -6.87 2.88
N ASN A 266 10.12 -6.02 3.89
CA ASN A 266 10.68 -6.22 5.21
C ASN A 266 9.81 -7.05 6.16
N GLN A 267 8.53 -7.32 5.82
CA GLN A 267 7.74 -8.30 6.56
C GLN A 267 8.27 -9.72 6.30
N ILE A 268 8.68 -10.01 5.06
CA ILE A 268 9.24 -11.33 4.70
C ILE A 268 10.76 -11.39 4.81
N GLY A 269 11.49 -10.31 4.54
CA GLY A 269 12.91 -10.16 4.89
C GLY A 269 13.92 -10.51 3.78
N SER A 270 13.47 -10.88 2.59
CA SER A 270 14.34 -10.99 1.40
C SER A 270 13.59 -10.57 0.13
N VAL A 271 14.35 -10.11 -0.87
CA VAL A 271 13.79 -9.77 -2.18
C VAL A 271 13.28 -11.03 -2.87
N THR A 272 13.98 -12.16 -2.81
CA THR A 272 13.53 -13.42 -3.43
C THR A 272 12.17 -13.88 -2.91
N GLU A 273 11.97 -13.91 -1.59
CA GLU A 273 10.67 -14.31 -1.02
C GLU A 273 9.58 -13.28 -1.36
N SER A 274 9.92 -12.00 -1.46
CA SER A 274 8.99 -10.96 -1.91
C SER A 274 8.52 -11.17 -3.36
N LEU A 275 9.44 -11.50 -4.28
CA LEU A 275 9.10 -11.83 -5.67
C LEU A 275 8.18 -13.08 -5.73
N GLN A 276 8.44 -14.07 -4.88
CA GLN A 276 7.61 -15.28 -4.78
C GLN A 276 6.21 -14.98 -4.25
N ALA A 277 6.09 -14.16 -3.20
CA ALA A 277 4.80 -13.71 -2.66
C ALA A 277 3.98 -12.94 -3.72
N CYS A 278 4.61 -12.01 -4.44
CA CYS A 278 3.97 -11.30 -5.56
C CYS A 278 3.46 -12.28 -6.62
N LYS A 279 4.30 -13.21 -7.05
CA LYS A 279 3.94 -14.21 -8.06
C LYS A 279 2.79 -15.11 -7.59
N MET A 280 2.79 -15.52 -6.32
CA MET A 280 1.72 -16.34 -5.74
C MET A 280 0.38 -15.60 -5.75
N ALA A 281 0.37 -14.32 -5.35
CA ALA A 281 -0.82 -13.48 -5.40
C ALA A 281 -1.33 -13.30 -6.83
N GLN A 282 -0.47 -12.86 -7.76
CA GLN A 282 -0.83 -12.66 -9.17
C GLN A 282 -1.33 -13.95 -9.84
N SER A 283 -0.70 -15.10 -9.56
CA SER A 283 -1.12 -16.40 -10.10
C SER A 283 -2.48 -16.85 -9.57
N SER A 284 -2.92 -16.30 -8.45
CA SER A 284 -4.24 -16.53 -7.86
C SER A 284 -5.30 -15.53 -8.33
N GLY A 285 -4.94 -14.65 -9.28
CA GLY A 285 -5.81 -13.60 -9.80
C GLY A 285 -5.93 -12.37 -8.90
N TRP A 286 -5.04 -12.22 -7.90
CA TRP A 286 -5.02 -11.06 -7.02
C TRP A 286 -4.21 -9.90 -7.59
N GLY A 287 -4.60 -8.69 -7.20
CA GLY A 287 -3.73 -7.51 -7.31
C GLY A 287 -2.57 -7.59 -6.31
N VAL A 288 -1.56 -6.75 -6.53
CA VAL A 288 -0.48 -6.56 -5.56
C VAL A 288 -0.21 -5.06 -5.43
N MET A 289 -0.28 -4.54 -4.21
CA MET A 289 0.10 -3.18 -3.91
C MET A 289 1.45 -3.18 -3.21
N VAL A 290 2.49 -2.73 -3.91
CA VAL A 290 3.81 -2.55 -3.29
C VAL A 290 3.70 -1.42 -2.28
N SER A 291 4.30 -1.61 -1.11
CA SER A 291 4.11 -0.71 0.01
C SER A 291 5.41 -0.29 0.68
N HIS A 292 5.42 0.95 1.13
CA HIS A 292 6.40 1.48 2.06
C HIS A 292 6.17 0.97 3.50
N ARG A 293 6.90 1.55 4.45
CA ARG A 293 6.60 1.48 5.89
C ARG A 293 6.41 2.88 6.44
N SER A 294 5.67 3.00 7.54
CA SER A 294 5.52 4.27 8.27
C SER A 294 6.87 4.85 8.70
N GLY A 295 7.80 4.01 9.16
CA GLY A 295 9.23 4.35 9.26
C GLY A 295 9.98 4.09 7.96
N GLU A 296 10.17 5.11 7.12
CA GLU A 296 10.95 5.02 5.88
C GLU A 296 12.27 5.81 5.93
N THR A 297 13.04 5.61 4.88
CA THR A 297 14.36 6.14 4.56
C THR A 297 14.33 6.84 3.19
N GLU A 298 15.46 7.37 2.77
CA GLU A 298 15.69 7.92 1.43
C GLU A 298 15.82 6.84 0.33
N ASP A 299 15.92 5.55 0.69
CA ASP A 299 16.07 4.46 -0.29
C ASP A 299 14.86 4.40 -1.23
N THR A 300 15.07 4.22 -2.53
CA THR A 300 13.99 4.21 -3.53
C THR A 300 13.68 2.83 -4.08
N PHE A 301 14.15 1.74 -3.45
CA PHE A 301 14.03 0.38 -3.98
C PHE A 301 12.60 0.01 -4.39
N ILE A 302 11.60 0.36 -3.57
CA ILE A 302 10.20 -0.01 -3.86
C ILE A 302 9.62 0.68 -5.10
N ALA A 303 10.19 1.81 -5.54
CA ALA A 303 9.81 2.47 -6.79
C ALA A 303 10.25 1.63 -8.01
N ASP A 304 11.47 1.11 -7.98
CA ASP A 304 11.95 0.18 -9.00
C ASP A 304 11.26 -1.18 -8.90
N LEU A 305 10.94 -1.63 -7.68
CA LEU A 305 10.25 -2.89 -7.42
C LEU A 305 8.86 -2.93 -8.03
N VAL A 306 8.03 -1.91 -7.79
CA VAL A 306 6.64 -1.88 -8.30
C VAL A 306 6.61 -1.87 -9.83
N VAL A 307 7.53 -1.13 -10.47
CA VAL A 307 7.63 -1.10 -11.93
C VAL A 307 8.12 -2.45 -12.47
N GLY A 308 9.14 -3.03 -11.84
CA GLY A 308 9.69 -4.32 -12.26
C GLY A 308 8.72 -5.49 -12.06
N LEU A 309 7.91 -5.47 -11.00
CA LEU A 309 6.88 -6.46 -10.72
C LEU A 309 5.59 -6.26 -11.52
N CYS A 310 5.44 -5.12 -12.20
CA CYS A 310 4.27 -4.76 -12.99
C CYS A 310 2.96 -4.86 -12.18
N THR A 311 2.98 -4.45 -10.91
CA THR A 311 1.81 -4.66 -10.06
C THR A 311 0.71 -3.62 -10.27
N GLY A 312 1.06 -2.48 -10.88
CA GLY A 312 0.10 -1.44 -11.29
C GLY A 312 -0.33 -0.48 -10.18
N GLN A 313 0.17 -0.65 -8.96
CA GLN A 313 -0.22 0.19 -7.81
C GLN A 313 0.84 0.20 -6.71
N ILE A 314 1.05 1.36 -6.10
CA ILE A 314 1.99 1.58 -4.99
C ILE A 314 1.38 2.49 -3.92
N LYS A 315 1.47 2.11 -2.64
CA LYS A 315 1.30 3.06 -1.52
C LYS A 315 2.67 3.42 -0.95
N THR A 316 3.03 4.69 -1.06
CA THR A 316 4.33 5.16 -0.53
C THR A 316 4.23 6.54 0.15
N GLY A 317 3.06 6.86 0.71
CA GLY A 317 2.81 8.02 1.56
C GLY A 317 2.12 9.19 0.85
N ALA A 318 2.03 10.34 1.52
CA ALA A 318 1.55 11.57 0.90
C ALA A 318 2.55 12.09 -0.16
N PRO A 319 2.15 13.02 -1.04
CA PRO A 319 3.08 13.88 -1.77
C PRO A 319 3.73 14.93 -0.84
N CYS A 320 4.22 14.48 0.33
CA CYS A 320 4.83 15.27 1.39
C CYS A 320 5.84 14.38 2.14
N ARG A 321 6.90 15.01 2.68
CA ARG A 321 8.07 14.37 3.31
C ARG A 321 8.94 13.56 2.32
N SER A 322 10.26 13.76 2.41
CA SER A 322 11.16 13.36 1.33
C SER A 322 11.41 11.85 1.25
N GLU A 323 11.26 11.13 2.35
CA GLU A 323 11.29 9.66 2.36
C GLU A 323 10.15 9.04 1.52
N ARG A 324 9.06 9.79 1.32
CA ARG A 324 7.93 9.45 0.43
C ARG A 324 8.21 9.90 -0.99
N LEU A 325 8.52 11.20 -1.13
CA LEU A 325 8.80 11.83 -2.42
C LEU A 325 10.00 11.21 -3.13
N ALA A 326 10.97 10.63 -2.42
CA ALA A 326 12.10 9.93 -3.04
C ALA A 326 11.63 8.81 -3.98
N LYS A 327 10.61 8.04 -3.58
CA LYS A 327 10.04 6.95 -4.38
C LYS A 327 9.24 7.50 -5.54
N TYR A 328 8.34 8.44 -5.28
CA TYR A 328 7.55 9.08 -6.34
C TYR A 328 8.42 9.76 -7.39
N ASN A 329 9.47 10.48 -6.96
CA ASN A 329 10.43 11.09 -7.86
C ASN A 329 11.25 10.05 -8.64
N GLN A 330 11.54 8.89 -8.04
CA GLN A 330 12.18 7.82 -8.77
C GLN A 330 11.27 7.26 -9.86
N ILE A 331 9.97 7.08 -9.60
CA ILE A 331 9.03 6.63 -10.64
C ILE A 331 8.90 7.67 -11.77
N LEU A 332 8.91 8.98 -11.46
CA LEU A 332 8.98 10.03 -12.50
C LEU A 332 10.22 9.89 -13.39
N ARG A 333 11.38 9.56 -12.81
CA ARG A 333 12.61 9.32 -13.59
C ARG A 333 12.53 8.05 -14.43
N ILE A 334 11.93 6.99 -13.89
CA ILE A 334 11.71 5.73 -14.62
C ILE A 334 10.75 5.98 -15.80
N GLU A 335 9.67 6.73 -15.59
CA GLU A 335 8.74 7.13 -16.66
C GLU A 335 9.48 7.91 -17.76
N GLU A 336 10.31 8.89 -17.39
CA GLU A 336 11.11 9.66 -18.35
C GLU A 336 12.10 8.77 -19.14
N GLU A 337 12.76 7.82 -18.47
CA GLU A 337 13.70 6.88 -19.11
C GLU A 337 13.00 5.93 -20.08
N LEU A 338 11.80 5.47 -19.75
CA LEU A 338 11.00 4.59 -20.61
C LEU A 338 10.47 5.34 -21.86
N GLY A 339 10.23 6.65 -21.76
CA GLY A 339 9.73 7.47 -22.86
C GLY A 339 8.43 6.92 -23.45
N ASP A 340 8.38 6.75 -24.77
CA ASP A 340 7.20 6.23 -25.48
C ASP A 340 6.83 4.78 -25.11
N LYS A 341 7.68 4.05 -24.39
CA LYS A 341 7.40 2.71 -23.87
C LYS A 341 6.71 2.72 -22.51
N ALA A 342 6.61 3.87 -21.86
CA ALA A 342 5.94 4.00 -20.58
C ALA A 342 4.45 3.69 -20.73
N GLN A 343 3.98 2.70 -19.98
CA GLN A 343 2.56 2.38 -19.86
C GLN A 343 2.13 2.67 -18.42
N PHE A 344 1.09 3.46 -18.24
CA PHE A 344 0.52 3.76 -16.93
C PHE A 344 -0.70 2.89 -16.67
N ALA A 345 -0.77 2.26 -15.49
CA ALA A 345 -1.83 1.31 -15.18
C ALA A 345 -3.24 1.94 -15.18
N GLY A 346 -3.37 3.20 -14.73
CA GLY A 346 -4.64 3.93 -14.68
C GLY A 346 -5.78 3.11 -14.07
N LYS A 347 -6.92 3.05 -14.76
CA LYS A 347 -8.10 2.30 -14.29
C LYS A 347 -7.87 0.79 -14.18
N ASN A 348 -6.82 0.25 -14.78
CA ASN A 348 -6.45 -1.17 -14.71
C ASN A 348 -5.47 -1.49 -13.56
N PHE A 349 -5.29 -0.59 -12.59
CA PHE A 349 -4.33 -0.74 -11.48
C PHE A 349 -4.37 -2.09 -10.74
N ARG A 350 -5.53 -2.75 -10.68
CA ARG A 350 -5.70 -4.08 -10.07
C ARG A 350 -5.02 -5.20 -10.87
N ASN A 351 -5.10 -5.12 -12.20
CA ASN A 351 -4.69 -6.15 -13.15
C ASN A 351 -4.08 -5.52 -14.40
N PRO A 352 -2.93 -4.84 -14.31
CA PRO A 352 -2.43 -4.00 -15.39
C PRO A 352 -1.89 -4.78 -16.60
N LEU A 353 -1.64 -6.07 -16.45
CA LEU A 353 -1.09 -6.96 -17.48
C LEU A 353 -2.17 -7.74 -18.26
N ASN A 354 -3.45 -7.59 -17.88
CA ASN A 354 -4.58 -8.33 -18.48
C ASN A 354 -5.33 -7.54 -19.54
#